data_AF-A0A1A7R3K5-F1
#
_entry.id   AF-A0A1A7R3K5-F1
#
_cell.length_a   1.000
_cell.length_b   1.000
_cell.length_c   1.000
_cell.angle_alpha   90.00
_cell.angle_beta   90.00
_cell.angle_gamma   90.00
#
_symmetry.space_group_name_H-M   'P 1'
#
loop_
_entity.id
_entity.type
_entity.pdbx_description
1 polymer ?
#
loop_
_entity_poly.entity_id
_entity_poly.type
_entity_poly.pdbx_seq_one_letter_code
_entity_poly.pdbx_strand_id
1 'polypeptide(L)'
;MSKQQDTQDDDNHSGYNKDNLAGRFNDELEGRWSAIQQDYRKQYPNITEEDVTYRTGEFDLMTEKIAKRTNRSRDQIADEIKNWKP
;
A
#
# COMPACT_ATOMS: atom_id res chain seq x y z
N MET A 1 38.61 44.64 -4.17
CA MET A 1 37.50 43.95 -3.47
C MET A 1 37.20 42.69 -4.24
N SER A 2 37.61 41.54 -3.71
CA SER A 2 37.32 40.22 -4.30
C SER A 2 36.83 39.31 -3.19
N LYS A 3 35.66 38.71 -3.40
CA LYS A 3 35.19 37.47 -2.75
C LYS A 3 34.67 36.64 -3.91
N GLN A 4 35.44 35.70 -4.46
CA GLN A 4 35.64 34.32 -4.00
C GLN A 4 34.33 33.62 -3.63
N GLN A 5 34.00 32.62 -4.45
CA GLN A 5 32.98 31.59 -4.30
C GLN A 5 33.30 30.65 -3.13
N ASP A 6 32.24 30.00 -2.61
CA ASP A 6 32.14 28.72 -1.89
C ASP A 6 30.93 28.89 -0.93
N THR A 7 29.92 28.03 -0.84
CA THR A 7 29.76 26.63 -1.25
C THR A 7 28.26 26.39 -1.48
N GLN A 8 28.00 25.36 -2.27
CA GLN A 8 26.71 24.79 -2.56
C GLN A 8 26.28 23.93 -1.35
N ASP A 9 25.34 24.43 -0.55
CA ASP A 9 24.74 23.66 0.54
C ASP A 9 23.55 22.85 -0.02
N ASP A 10 23.86 21.61 -0.39
CA ASP A 10 22.91 20.55 -0.73
C ASP A 10 22.16 20.13 0.55
N ASP A 11 21.15 20.91 0.95
CA ASP A 11 20.24 20.52 2.02
C ASP A 11 19.25 19.47 1.50
N ASN A 12 19.78 18.27 1.27
CA ASN A 12 19.03 17.02 1.21
C ASN A 12 18.46 16.71 2.61
N HIS A 13 17.44 17.46 3.01
CA HIS A 13 16.60 17.11 4.13
C HIS A 13 15.48 16.19 3.66
N SER A 14 15.87 14.98 3.25
CA SER A 14 14.92 13.91 2.98
C SER A 14 14.46 13.29 4.29
N GLY A 15 13.57 14.02 4.98
CA GLY A 15 12.76 13.52 6.07
C GLY A 15 11.68 12.59 5.54
N TYR A 16 12.07 11.40 5.06
CA TYR A 16 11.11 10.32 4.78
C TYR A 16 10.54 9.83 6.11
N ASN A 17 9.51 10.52 6.59
CA ASN A 17 8.58 9.96 7.57
C ASN A 17 7.97 8.69 6.94
N LYS A 18 8.36 7.51 7.43
CA LYS A 18 7.85 6.20 6.97
C LYS A 18 6.32 6.18 6.89
N ASP A 19 5.68 6.92 7.78
CA ASP A 19 4.24 7.10 7.92
C ASP A 19 3.60 7.75 6.67
N ASN A 20 4.26 8.74 6.06
CA ASN A 20 3.79 9.38 4.82
C ASN A 20 3.99 8.49 3.58
N LEU A 21 5.00 7.60 3.60
CA LEU A 21 5.25 6.66 2.51
C LEU A 21 4.23 5.50 2.53
N ALA A 22 3.89 5.02 3.73
CA ALA A 22 2.86 4.00 3.93
C ALA A 22 1.48 4.46 3.44
N GLY A 23 1.10 5.71 3.72
CA GLY A 23 -0.15 6.29 3.21
C GLY A 23 -0.24 6.26 1.68
N ARG A 24 0.80 6.75 0.98
CA ARG A 24 0.84 6.73 -0.49
C ARG A 24 0.85 5.32 -1.08
N PHE A 25 1.54 4.39 -0.43
CA PHE A 25 1.58 2.99 -0.85
C PHE A 25 0.19 2.33 -0.73
N ASN A 26 -0.55 2.64 0.34
CA ASN A 26 -1.91 2.16 0.53
C ASN A 26 -2.87 2.70 -0.53
N ASP A 27 -2.78 3.98 -0.92
CA ASP A 27 -3.64 4.55 -1.96
C ASP A 27 -3.46 3.82 -3.31
N GLU A 28 -2.22 3.49 -3.69
CA GLU A 28 -1.93 2.75 -4.92
C GLU A 28 -2.51 1.32 -4.87
N LEU A 29 -2.31 0.63 -3.74
CA LEU A 29 -2.86 -0.71 -3.54
C LEU A 29 -4.39 -0.70 -3.48
N GLU A 30 -5.01 0.32 -2.90
CA GLU A 30 -6.47 0.49 -2.82
C GLU A 30 -7.08 0.66 -4.22
N GLY A 31 -6.44 1.48 -5.07
CA GLY A 31 -6.83 1.62 -6.47
C GLY A 31 -6.72 0.31 -7.24
N ARG A 32 -5.61 -0.42 -7.06
CA ARG A 32 -5.44 -1.73 -7.71
C ARG A 32 -6.42 -2.76 -7.19
N TRP A 33 -6.63 -2.83 -5.89
CA TRP A 33 -7.60 -3.70 -5.25
C TRP A 33 -9.00 -3.50 -5.84
N SER A 34 -9.42 -2.24 -6.01
CA SER A 34 -10.73 -1.92 -6.61
C SER A 34 -10.90 -2.52 -8.01
N ALA A 35 -9.83 -2.60 -8.80
CA ALA A 35 -9.83 -3.21 -10.12
C ALA A 35 -9.82 -4.74 -10.10
N ILE A 36 -9.08 -5.37 -9.17
CA ILE A 36 -8.85 -6.82 -9.17
C ILE A 36 -9.77 -7.61 -8.22
N GLN A 37 -10.45 -6.95 -7.27
CA GLN A 37 -11.17 -7.60 -6.16
C GLN A 37 -12.16 -8.66 -6.62
N GLN A 38 -12.80 -8.48 -7.79
CA GLN A 38 -13.75 -9.45 -8.31
C GLN A 38 -13.06 -10.75 -8.69
N ASP A 39 -11.96 -10.69 -9.44
CA ASP A 39 -11.21 -11.87 -9.85
C ASP A 39 -10.44 -12.48 -8.67
N TYR A 40 -9.92 -11.64 -7.78
CA TYR A 40 -9.30 -12.08 -6.54
C TYR A 40 -10.26 -12.95 -5.71
N ARG A 41 -11.51 -12.52 -5.55
CA ARG A 41 -12.53 -13.29 -4.81
C ARG A 41 -12.96 -14.58 -5.53
N LYS A 42 -12.87 -14.65 -6.86
CA LYS A 42 -13.10 -15.92 -7.58
C LYS A 42 -12.01 -16.94 -7.26
N GLN A 43 -10.75 -16.49 -7.15
CA GLN A 43 -9.61 -17.35 -6.83
C GLN A 43 -9.59 -17.78 -5.35
N TYR A 44 -10.10 -16.92 -4.46
CA TYR A 44 -10.17 -17.16 -3.02
C TYR A 44 -11.63 -17.18 -2.53
N PRO A 45 -12.38 -18.27 -2.78
CA PRO A 45 -13.80 -18.36 -2.43
C PRO A 45 -14.07 -18.35 -0.91
N ASN A 46 -13.02 -18.50 -0.09
CA ASN A 46 -13.10 -18.35 1.36
C ASN A 46 -13.16 -16.88 1.82
N ILE A 47 -12.82 -15.93 0.95
CA ILE A 47 -12.92 -14.49 1.25
C ILE A 47 -14.38 -14.06 1.08
N THR A 48 -14.96 -13.52 2.15
CA THR A 48 -16.35 -13.07 2.15
C THR A 48 -16.47 -11.60 1.75
N GLU A 49 -17.71 -11.16 1.52
CA GLU A 49 -17.99 -9.74 1.30
C GLU A 49 -17.60 -8.86 2.51
N GLU A 50 -17.75 -9.37 3.73
CA GLU A 50 -17.37 -8.67 4.96
C GLU A 50 -15.86 -8.45 5.07
N ASP A 51 -15.06 -9.41 4.59
CA ASP A 51 -13.60 -9.32 4.62
C ASP A 51 -13.08 -8.21 3.71
N VAL A 52 -13.77 -7.96 2.59
CA VAL A 52 -13.38 -7.00 1.54
C VAL A 52 -14.07 -5.64 1.66
N THR A 53 -15.00 -5.48 2.60
CA THR A 53 -15.72 -4.24 2.85
C THR A 53 -14.94 -3.37 3.84
N TYR A 54 -14.64 -2.14 3.43
CA TYR A 54 -13.92 -1.15 4.22
C TYR A 54 -14.28 0.27 3.77
N ARG A 55 -14.00 1.25 4.63
CA ARG A 55 -14.14 2.68 4.29
C ARG A 55 -12.82 3.22 3.76
N THR A 56 -12.86 4.34 3.05
CA THR A 56 -11.64 5.04 2.62
C THR A 56 -10.70 5.29 3.80
N GLY A 57 -9.43 4.91 3.63
CA GLY A 57 -8.42 4.97 4.70
C GLY A 57 -8.38 3.75 5.64
N GLU A 58 -9.32 2.80 5.50
CA GLU A 58 -9.35 1.53 6.26
C GLU A 58 -8.81 0.34 5.45
N PHE A 59 -8.07 0.59 4.36
CA PHE A 59 -7.48 -0.45 3.52
C PHE A 59 -6.58 -1.41 4.33
N ASP A 60 -5.86 -0.89 5.33
CA ASP A 60 -5.05 -1.68 6.25
C ASP A 60 -5.85 -2.72 7.03
N LEU A 61 -7.06 -2.34 7.47
CA LEU A 61 -7.94 -3.23 8.21
C LEU A 61 -8.52 -4.32 7.29
N MET A 62 -8.85 -3.96 6.04
CA MET A 62 -9.29 -4.91 5.02
C MET A 62 -8.21 -5.96 4.74
N THR A 63 -6.97 -5.52 4.48
CA THR A 63 -5.86 -6.44 4.20
C THR A 63 -5.55 -7.34 5.40
N GLU A 64 -5.71 -6.85 6.64
CA GLU A 64 -5.59 -7.66 7.86
C GLU A 64 -6.70 -8.73 7.97
N LYS A 65 -7.95 -8.40 7.63
CA LYS A 65 -9.06 -9.38 7.60
C LYS A 65 -8.80 -10.49 6.57
N ILE A 66 -8.39 -10.14 5.35
CA ILE A 66 -8.04 -11.11 4.32
C ILE A 66 -6.86 -11.99 4.75
N ALA A 67 -5.84 -11.39 5.35
CA ALA A 67 -4.68 -12.11 5.88
C ALA A 67 -5.11 -13.16 6.93
N LYS A 68 -5.96 -12.77 7.89
CA LYS A 68 -6.54 -13.70 8.88
C LYS A 68 -7.36 -14.81 8.23
N ARG A 69 -8.25 -14.48 7.29
CA ARG A 69 -9.12 -15.45 6.59
C ARG A 69 -8.32 -16.49 5.82
N THR A 70 -7.18 -16.09 5.27
CA THR A 70 -6.35 -16.92 4.39
C THR A 70 -5.11 -17.48 5.10
N ASN A 71 -4.96 -17.21 6.41
CA ASN A 71 -3.80 -17.58 7.22
C ASN A 71 -2.45 -17.14 6.60
N ARG A 72 -2.43 -15.92 6.07
CA ARG A 72 -1.28 -15.25 5.43
C ARG A 72 -0.89 -13.99 6.21
N SER A 73 0.24 -13.38 5.89
CA SER A 73 0.60 -12.06 6.42
C SER A 73 -0.02 -10.93 5.61
N ARG A 74 -0.17 -9.75 6.23
CA ARG A 74 -0.62 -8.54 5.53
C ARG A 74 0.30 -8.19 4.35
N ASP A 75 1.60 -8.32 4.52
CA ASP A 75 2.59 -8.05 3.46
C ASP A 75 2.40 -8.99 2.26
N GLN A 76 2.10 -10.27 2.50
CA GLN A 76 1.79 -11.21 1.41
C GLN A 76 0.55 -10.78 0.63
N ILE A 77 -0.50 -10.32 1.32
CA ILE A 77 -1.71 -9.82 0.66
C ILE A 77 -1.38 -8.55 -0.14
N ALA A 78 -0.62 -7.62 0.43
CA ALA A 78 -0.21 -6.39 -0.25
C ALA A 78 0.64 -6.67 -1.50
N ASP A 79 1.63 -7.56 -1.41
CA ASP A 79 2.46 -7.96 -2.55
C ASP A 79 1.66 -8.68 -3.61
N GLU A 80 0.69 -9.50 -3.22
CA GLU A 80 -0.17 -10.22 -4.16
C GLU A 80 -1.10 -9.27 -4.91
N ILE A 81 -1.72 -8.31 -4.20
CA ILE A 81 -2.49 -7.23 -4.82
C ILE A 81 -1.59 -6.47 -5.80
N LYS A 82 -0.38 -6.08 -5.39
CA LYS A 82 0.61 -5.36 -6.21
C LYS A 82 1.11 -6.15 -7.43
N ASN A 83 1.05 -7.48 -7.41
CA ASN A 83 1.56 -8.30 -8.51
C ASN A 83 0.48 -9.08 -9.25
N TRP A 84 -0.80 -8.87 -8.88
CA TRP A 84 -1.93 -9.56 -9.47
C TRP A 84 -1.98 -9.42 -10.99
N LYS A 85 -2.08 -10.54 -11.70
CA LYS A 85 -2.28 -10.60 -13.14
C LYS A 85 -3.66 -11.23 -13.39
N PRO A 86 -4.59 -10.49 -14.02
CA PRO A 86 -5.91 -11.03 -14.36
C PRO A 86 -5.82 -12.16 -15.40
#